data_AF-A0A9P6UFB8-F1
#
_entry.id   AF-A0A9P6UFB8-F1
#
_cell.length_a   1.000
_cell.length_b   1.000
_cell.length_c   1.000
_cell.angle_alpha   90.00
_cell.angle_beta   90.00
_cell.angle_gamma   90.00
#
_symmetry.space_group_name_H-M   'P 1'
#
loop_
_entity.id
_entity.type
_entity.pdbx_description
1 polymer ?
#
loop_
_entity_poly.entity_id
_entity_poly.type
_entity_poly.pdbx_seq_one_letter_code
_entity_poly.pdbx_strand_id
1 'polypeptide(L)'
;GKLPGIYGGSPHSCSGGNQSTGDNCLTMRLMWRQGGGGEVYAYIPVSDNSDFCKNPNVQCNDQFGKSIGRGVLYFPPGTWTRIDMVMQLNEPAGYNNGILNVYINGLKYISMNTIPYRSTGMVGFQGLMFSTFFGGNTPNYATPVDTSVFFRNVQLSVGEPARLYEGNGGSAAGGKIVGSRAVGTTAVVSVFVALLGVFFS
;
A
#
# COMPACT_ATOMS: atom_id res chain seq x y z
N GLY A 1 -4.74 11.16 9.61
CA GLY A 1 -3.28 11.14 9.35
C GLY A 1 -2.92 9.93 8.50
N LYS A 2 -1.63 9.68 8.28
CA LYS A 2 -1.12 8.61 7.41
C LYS A 2 -0.67 7.43 8.25
N LEU A 3 -0.84 6.22 7.73
CA LEU A 3 -0.31 4.97 8.26
C LEU A 3 0.56 4.29 7.20
N PRO A 4 1.47 3.38 7.60
CA PRO A 4 2.32 2.63 6.68
C PRO A 4 1.54 1.91 5.56
N GLY A 5 2.21 1.65 4.45
CA GLY A 5 1.69 0.80 3.37
C GLY A 5 2.74 0.50 2.31
N ILE A 6 2.33 0.11 1.11
CA ILE A 6 3.24 -0.38 0.06
C ILE A 6 3.61 0.73 -0.93
N TYR A 7 4.85 0.71 -1.44
CA TYR A 7 5.26 1.53 -2.57
C TYR A 7 5.89 0.69 -3.70
N GLY A 8 5.99 1.31 -4.88
CA GLY A 8 6.66 0.74 -6.05
C GLY A 8 7.13 1.82 -7.02
N GLY A 9 8.04 1.46 -7.93
CA GLY A 9 8.63 2.36 -8.93
C GLY A 9 9.71 3.29 -8.35
N SER A 10 9.69 4.56 -8.73
CA SER A 10 10.66 5.55 -8.24
C SER A 10 10.52 5.75 -6.72
N PRO A 11 11.61 5.61 -5.94
CA PRO A 11 11.56 5.78 -4.49
C PRO A 11 11.22 7.23 -4.12
N HIS A 12 10.56 7.42 -2.97
CA HIS A 12 10.14 8.73 -2.45
C HIS A 12 9.19 9.55 -3.36
N SER A 13 8.70 8.99 -4.46
CA SER A 13 7.70 9.62 -5.35
C SER A 13 6.26 9.23 -4.97
N CYS A 14 5.26 9.68 -5.74
CA CYS A 14 3.85 9.31 -5.55
C CYS A 14 3.29 9.65 -4.16
N SER A 15 3.56 10.88 -3.70
CA SER A 15 3.04 11.43 -2.44
C SER A 15 3.05 12.96 -2.47
N GLY A 16 2.31 13.60 -1.56
CA GLY A 16 2.36 15.06 -1.37
C GLY A 16 1.86 15.88 -2.57
N GLY A 17 1.04 15.29 -3.43
CA GLY A 17 0.56 15.91 -4.68
C GLY A 17 1.30 15.47 -5.94
N ASN A 18 2.42 14.76 -5.80
CA ASN A 18 3.07 14.11 -6.94
C ASN A 18 2.26 12.87 -7.34
N GLN A 19 1.61 12.93 -8.50
CA GLN A 19 0.72 11.86 -8.97
C GLN A 19 1.46 10.67 -9.58
N SER A 20 0.78 9.53 -9.56
CA SER A 20 1.21 8.34 -10.31
C SER A 20 0.80 8.49 -11.78
N THR A 21 1.76 8.41 -12.70
CA THR A 21 1.55 8.32 -14.15
C THR A 21 1.49 6.87 -14.64
N GLY A 22 1.80 5.91 -13.77
CA GLY A 22 1.65 4.47 -14.00
C GLY A 22 2.88 3.79 -14.59
N ASP A 23 3.85 4.59 -15.03
CA ASP A 23 5.21 4.21 -15.40
C ASP A 23 6.26 4.73 -14.40
N ASN A 24 5.89 5.67 -13.53
CA ASN A 24 6.80 6.29 -12.57
C ASN A 24 6.83 5.57 -11.21
N CYS A 25 5.70 5.45 -10.52
CA CYS A 25 5.59 4.93 -9.16
C CYS A 25 4.15 4.61 -8.78
N LEU A 26 3.97 4.00 -7.60
CA LEU A 26 2.68 3.90 -6.93
C LEU A 26 2.88 3.93 -5.41
N THR A 27 1.86 4.39 -4.67
CA THR A 27 1.79 4.17 -3.22
C THR A 27 0.39 3.75 -2.78
N MET A 28 0.34 2.83 -1.82
CA MET A 28 -0.90 2.26 -1.25
C MET A 28 -0.76 2.29 0.27
N ARG A 29 -0.82 3.50 0.82
CA ARG A 29 -0.78 3.74 2.27
C ARG A 29 -2.17 3.56 2.87
N LEU A 30 -2.23 3.58 4.19
CA LEU A 30 -3.49 3.73 4.92
C LEU A 30 -3.59 5.17 5.43
N MET A 31 -4.81 5.62 5.69
CA MET A 31 -5.05 6.87 6.42
C MET A 31 -6.09 6.63 7.50
N TRP A 32 -5.88 7.23 8.68
CA TRP A 32 -6.95 7.45 9.64
C TRP A 32 -7.62 8.80 9.38
N ARG A 33 -8.89 8.87 9.70
CA ARG A 33 -9.80 10.02 9.62
C ARG A 33 -10.35 10.33 11.01
N GLN A 34 -11.18 11.37 11.07
CA GLN A 34 -11.86 11.75 12.29
C GLN A 34 -12.66 10.56 12.87
N GLY A 35 -12.70 10.47 14.20
CA GLY A 35 -13.42 9.41 14.90
C GLY A 35 -12.82 8.02 14.75
N GLY A 36 -11.60 7.88 14.21
CA GLY A 36 -10.96 6.57 14.00
C GLY A 36 -11.36 5.87 12.71
N GLY A 37 -12.19 6.49 11.86
CA GLY A 37 -12.47 5.96 10.52
C GLY A 37 -11.18 5.80 9.71
N GLY A 38 -11.11 4.82 8.82
CA GLY A 38 -9.94 4.51 8.02
C GLY A 38 -10.23 4.44 6.53
N GLU A 39 -9.16 4.44 5.74
CA GLU A 39 -9.20 4.24 4.29
C GLU A 39 -7.85 3.72 3.80
N VAL A 40 -7.85 3.10 2.61
CA VAL A 40 -6.63 2.99 1.81
C VAL A 40 -6.47 4.29 1.02
N TYR A 41 -5.28 4.88 1.07
CA TYR A 41 -4.93 6.13 0.43
C TYR A 41 -3.90 5.87 -0.68
N ALA A 42 -4.40 5.92 -1.92
CA ALA A 42 -3.75 5.38 -3.09
C ALA A 42 -3.25 6.49 -4.03
N TYR A 43 -1.99 6.41 -4.44
CA TYR A 43 -1.47 7.08 -5.63
C TYR A 43 -1.27 6.02 -6.71
N ILE A 44 -2.19 5.97 -7.66
CA ILE A 44 -2.27 5.00 -8.77
C ILE A 44 -2.72 5.75 -10.05
N PRO A 45 -2.40 5.26 -11.26
CA PRO A 45 -2.61 5.97 -12.53
C PRO A 45 -4.08 5.97 -13.00
N VAL A 46 -4.95 6.68 -12.28
CA VAL A 46 -6.37 6.80 -12.62
C VAL A 46 -6.79 8.25 -12.78
N SER A 47 -7.50 8.52 -13.89
CA SER A 47 -8.23 9.77 -14.08
C SER A 47 -9.54 9.76 -13.29
N ASP A 48 -10.03 10.94 -12.94
CA ASP A 48 -11.24 11.10 -12.11
C ASP A 48 -12.52 10.59 -12.79
N ASN A 49 -12.53 10.48 -14.12
CA ASN A 49 -13.66 9.96 -14.91
C ASN A 49 -13.61 8.44 -15.15
N SER A 50 -12.59 7.74 -14.63
CA SER A 50 -12.41 6.30 -14.82
C SER A 50 -13.48 5.48 -14.10
N ASP A 51 -13.74 4.25 -14.57
CA ASP A 51 -14.68 3.33 -13.89
C ASP A 51 -14.25 2.99 -12.46
N PHE A 52 -12.93 3.02 -12.20
CA PHE A 52 -12.40 2.92 -10.84
C PHE A 52 -12.95 4.03 -9.93
N CYS A 53 -12.99 5.28 -10.41
CA CYS A 53 -13.51 6.43 -9.68
C CYS A 53 -15.05 6.50 -9.62
N LYS A 54 -15.75 5.75 -10.48
CA LYS A 54 -17.22 5.60 -10.41
C LYS A 54 -17.67 4.60 -9.33
N ASN A 55 -16.75 3.81 -8.78
CA ASN A 55 -17.06 2.90 -7.70
C ASN A 55 -17.49 3.72 -6.45
N PRO A 56 -18.65 3.43 -5.82
CA PRO A 56 -19.16 4.22 -4.69
C PRO A 56 -18.25 4.16 -3.45
N ASN A 57 -17.37 3.17 -3.36
CA ASN A 57 -16.40 3.07 -2.27
C ASN A 57 -15.08 3.81 -2.57
N VAL A 58 -14.98 4.50 -3.71
CA VAL A 58 -13.79 5.22 -4.14
C VAL A 58 -14.10 6.71 -4.22
N GLN A 59 -13.21 7.53 -3.64
CA GLN A 59 -13.26 8.98 -3.75
C GLN A 59 -11.99 9.45 -4.47
N CYS A 60 -12.17 9.92 -5.70
CA CYS A 60 -11.09 10.44 -6.51
C CYS A 60 -10.97 11.97 -6.42
N ASN A 61 -9.76 12.47 -6.60
CA ASN A 61 -9.40 13.88 -6.78
C ASN A 61 -8.07 13.94 -7.53
N ASP A 62 -7.87 14.92 -8.38
CA ASP A 62 -6.66 15.11 -9.19
C ASP A 62 -5.47 15.69 -8.41
N GLN A 63 -5.72 16.36 -7.28
CA GLN A 63 -4.69 17.05 -6.50
C GLN A 63 -3.85 16.12 -5.62
N PHE A 64 -4.44 15.06 -5.06
CA PHE A 64 -3.80 14.17 -4.10
C PHE A 64 -4.18 12.70 -4.34
N GLY A 65 -3.89 11.83 -3.36
CA GLY A 65 -4.23 10.42 -3.42
C GLY A 65 -5.75 10.18 -3.42
N LYS A 66 -6.15 9.08 -4.05
CA LYS A 66 -7.53 8.58 -4.10
C LYS A 66 -7.83 7.81 -2.81
N SER A 67 -9.03 7.97 -2.26
CA SER A 67 -9.46 7.25 -1.04
C SER A 67 -10.29 6.04 -1.41
N ILE A 68 -9.93 4.86 -0.89
CA ILE A 68 -10.65 3.61 -1.11
C ILE A 68 -11.20 3.13 0.24
N GLY A 69 -12.51 2.89 0.31
CA GLY A 69 -13.18 2.37 1.49
C GLY A 69 -13.17 3.35 2.67
N ARG A 70 -13.25 4.66 2.43
CA ARG A 70 -13.27 5.67 3.50
C ARG A 70 -14.44 5.42 4.45
N GLY A 71 -14.12 5.24 5.73
CA GLY A 71 -15.11 4.97 6.79
C GLY A 71 -15.55 3.52 6.87
N VAL A 72 -15.14 2.67 5.92
CA VAL A 72 -15.37 1.21 5.99
C VAL A 72 -14.38 0.55 6.94
N LEU A 73 -13.14 1.06 6.98
CA LEU A 73 -12.16 0.66 7.98
C LEU A 73 -12.35 1.46 9.27
N TYR A 74 -12.01 0.85 10.40
CA TYR A 74 -12.06 1.49 11.72
C TYR A 74 -10.85 1.14 12.56
N PHE A 75 -10.26 2.15 13.20
CA PHE A 75 -9.08 2.08 14.06
C PHE A 75 -9.43 2.63 15.45
N PRO A 76 -9.91 1.77 16.37
CA PRO A 76 -10.25 2.19 17.73
C PRO A 76 -9.01 2.69 18.48
N PRO A 77 -9.04 3.90 19.07
CA PRO A 77 -7.97 4.39 19.92
C PRO A 77 -7.71 3.44 21.10
N GLY A 78 -6.44 3.33 21.52
CA GLY A 78 -6.04 2.54 22.69
C GLY A 78 -6.13 1.02 22.52
N THR A 79 -6.49 0.51 21.34
CA THR A 79 -6.65 -0.92 21.08
C THR A 79 -5.71 -1.38 19.97
N TRP A 80 -5.08 -2.54 20.16
CA TRP A 80 -4.30 -3.18 19.10
C TRP A 80 -5.22 -3.58 17.94
N THR A 81 -4.95 -3.05 16.76
CA THR A 81 -5.64 -3.43 15.52
C THR A 81 -4.65 -4.14 14.61
N ARG A 82 -4.92 -5.42 14.29
CA ARG A 82 -4.17 -6.13 13.25
C ARG A 82 -4.71 -5.71 11.89
N ILE A 83 -3.81 -5.31 11.00
CA ILE A 83 -4.14 -4.90 9.64
C ILE A 83 -3.35 -5.77 8.67
N ASP A 84 -4.05 -6.43 7.75
CA ASP A 84 -3.42 -7.19 6.67
C ASP A 84 -3.83 -6.57 5.33
N MET A 85 -2.87 -6.23 4.49
CA MET A 85 -3.10 -5.79 3.11
C MET A 85 -2.56 -6.85 2.15
N VAL A 86 -3.45 -7.45 1.37
CA VAL A 86 -3.09 -8.42 0.33
C VAL A 86 -3.30 -7.76 -1.02
N MET A 87 -2.22 -7.68 -1.80
CA MET A 87 -2.19 -6.92 -3.04
C MET A 87 -1.58 -7.74 -4.16
N GLN A 88 -2.15 -7.65 -5.35
CA GLN A 88 -1.61 -8.26 -6.57
C GLN A 88 -1.62 -7.22 -7.69
N LEU A 89 -0.49 -7.06 -8.37
CA LEU A 89 -0.41 -6.18 -9.53
C LEU A 89 -1.45 -6.56 -10.59
N ASN A 90 -1.92 -5.56 -11.32
CA ASN A 90 -2.65 -5.78 -12.55
C ASN A 90 -1.70 -6.34 -13.62
N GLU A 91 -2.20 -7.31 -14.37
CA GLU A 91 -1.45 -8.05 -15.39
C GLU A 91 -2.41 -8.56 -16.48
N PRO A 92 -2.18 -8.29 -17.78
CA PRO A 92 -1.16 -7.40 -18.34
C PRO A 92 -1.11 -6.00 -17.75
N ALA A 93 0.07 -5.38 -17.74
CA ALA A 93 0.18 -3.97 -17.41
C ALA A 93 -0.79 -3.12 -18.26
N GLY A 94 -1.42 -2.13 -17.64
CA GLY A 94 -2.48 -1.31 -18.24
C GLY A 94 -3.90 -1.84 -18.05
N TYR A 95 -4.09 -3.05 -17.52
CA TYR A 95 -5.42 -3.59 -17.23
C TYR A 95 -5.92 -3.14 -15.86
N ASN A 96 -7.24 -3.12 -15.67
CA ASN A 96 -7.87 -2.81 -14.39
C ASN A 96 -8.27 -4.12 -13.70
N ASN A 97 -7.30 -4.99 -13.39
CA ASN A 97 -7.55 -6.31 -12.81
C ASN A 97 -6.65 -6.65 -11.60
N GLY A 98 -5.99 -5.64 -11.02
CA GLY A 98 -5.20 -5.81 -9.81
C GLY A 98 -6.09 -6.06 -8.59
N ILE A 99 -5.56 -6.76 -7.61
CA ILE A 99 -6.28 -7.16 -6.40
C ILE A 99 -5.85 -6.28 -5.23
N LEU A 100 -6.83 -5.80 -4.46
CA LEU A 100 -6.66 -5.23 -3.13
C LEU A 100 -7.67 -5.88 -2.19
N ASN A 101 -7.15 -6.61 -1.19
CA ASN A 101 -7.93 -7.02 -0.04
C ASN A 101 -7.33 -6.41 1.22
N VAL A 102 -8.19 -5.86 2.09
CA VAL A 102 -7.77 -5.35 3.40
C VAL A 102 -8.56 -6.02 4.50
N TYR A 103 -7.84 -6.54 5.47
CA TYR A 103 -8.39 -7.22 6.64
C TYR A 103 -8.10 -6.41 7.89
N ILE A 104 -9.10 -6.33 8.78
CA ILE A 104 -8.99 -5.77 10.12
C ILE A 104 -9.30 -6.89 11.10
N ASN A 105 -8.34 -7.24 11.96
CA ASN A 105 -8.43 -8.36 12.90
C ASN A 105 -8.89 -9.67 12.23
N GLY A 106 -8.38 -9.95 11.03
CA GLY A 106 -8.70 -11.16 10.25
C GLY A 106 -10.01 -11.12 9.46
N LEU A 107 -10.86 -10.09 9.64
CA LEU A 107 -12.09 -9.92 8.88
C LEU A 107 -11.83 -9.06 7.64
N LYS A 108 -12.32 -9.48 6.47
CA LYS A 108 -12.13 -8.76 5.20
C LYS A 108 -13.12 -7.59 5.08
N TYR A 109 -12.60 -6.37 5.06
CA TYR A 109 -13.40 -5.15 4.94
C TYR A 109 -13.36 -4.52 3.54
N ILE A 110 -12.23 -4.64 2.85
CA ILE A 110 -12.08 -4.17 1.46
C ILE A 110 -11.76 -5.39 0.60
N SER A 111 -12.45 -5.52 -0.53
CA SER A 111 -12.24 -6.57 -1.54
C SER A 111 -12.48 -5.96 -2.91
N MET A 112 -11.40 -5.66 -3.63
CA MET A 112 -11.43 -5.11 -4.99
C MET A 112 -10.51 -5.93 -5.89
N ASN A 113 -10.96 -6.18 -7.11
CA ASN A 113 -10.23 -6.90 -8.15
C ASN A 113 -10.10 -6.07 -9.44
N THR A 114 -10.24 -4.75 -9.32
CA THR A 114 -10.24 -3.81 -10.43
C THR A 114 -9.17 -2.73 -10.31
N ILE A 115 -8.12 -2.96 -9.50
CA ILE A 115 -7.12 -1.92 -9.20
C ILE A 115 -6.12 -1.79 -10.36
N PRO A 116 -5.96 -0.62 -10.97
CA PRO A 116 -4.93 -0.38 -11.98
C PRO A 116 -3.66 0.15 -11.31
N TYR A 117 -2.79 -0.74 -10.84
CA TYR A 117 -1.56 -0.35 -10.16
C TYR A 117 -0.51 0.27 -11.09
N ARG A 118 -0.45 -0.19 -12.35
CA ARG A 118 0.56 0.22 -13.34
C ARG A 118 0.01 0.28 -14.76
N SER A 119 0.55 1.19 -15.58
CA SER A 119 0.28 1.26 -17.02
C SER A 119 1.33 0.50 -17.85
N THR A 120 2.55 0.35 -17.31
CA THR A 120 3.67 -0.34 -17.99
C THR A 120 4.18 -1.52 -17.16
N GLY A 121 4.91 -2.43 -17.82
CA GLY A 121 5.55 -3.57 -17.17
C GLY A 121 6.73 -3.21 -16.26
N MET A 122 7.15 -1.94 -16.19
CA MET A 122 8.37 -1.52 -15.49
C MET A 122 8.15 -1.19 -14.01
N VAL A 123 6.90 -1.01 -13.58
CA VAL A 123 6.55 -0.69 -12.19
C VAL A 123 6.09 -1.96 -11.46
N GLY A 124 6.59 -2.20 -10.26
CA GLY A 124 6.12 -3.27 -9.38
C GLY A 124 6.22 -2.87 -7.92
N PHE A 125 5.63 -3.66 -7.01
CA PHE A 125 5.78 -3.45 -5.59
C PHE A 125 7.24 -3.67 -5.17
N GLN A 126 7.81 -2.73 -4.42
CA GLN A 126 9.22 -2.75 -4.04
C GLN A 126 9.43 -2.85 -2.54
N GLY A 127 8.50 -2.35 -1.72
CA GLY A 127 8.66 -2.43 -0.27
C GLY A 127 7.62 -1.69 0.54
N LEU A 128 7.92 -1.59 1.83
CA LEU A 128 7.11 -0.88 2.82
C LEU A 128 7.50 0.60 2.87
N MET A 129 6.54 1.47 2.65
CA MET A 129 6.62 2.90 2.95
C MET A 129 6.11 3.15 4.37
N PHE A 130 7.01 3.19 5.34
CA PHE A 130 6.66 3.51 6.71
C PHE A 130 6.50 5.02 6.89
N SER A 131 5.25 5.48 6.86
CA SER A 131 4.91 6.91 6.86
C SER A 131 3.76 7.16 7.83
N THR A 132 4.03 7.78 8.98
CA THR A 132 3.02 8.12 9.98
C THR A 132 3.10 9.56 10.44
N PHE A 133 2.01 10.31 10.28
CA PHE A 133 1.89 11.71 10.69
C PHE A 133 0.43 12.17 10.65
N PHE A 134 0.08 13.11 11.51
CA PHE A 134 -1.12 13.94 11.34
C PHE A 134 -1.03 14.75 10.06
N GLY A 135 -2.14 15.06 9.39
CA GLY A 135 -2.03 15.96 8.24
C GLY A 135 -3.16 15.89 7.25
N GLY A 136 -2.80 16.35 6.06
CA GLY A 136 -3.46 17.43 5.32
C GLY A 136 -2.42 18.57 5.29
N ASN A 137 -2.56 19.56 4.42
CA ASN A 137 -1.54 20.60 4.22
C ASN A 137 -1.88 21.93 4.93
N THR A 138 -2.75 21.89 5.95
CA THR A 138 -3.20 23.08 6.69
C THR A 138 -3.11 22.85 8.20
N PRO A 139 -3.03 23.93 9.01
CA PRO A 139 -2.95 23.84 10.47
C PRO A 139 -4.10 23.08 11.14
N ASN A 140 -5.29 23.04 10.52
CA ASN A 140 -6.48 22.35 11.06
C ASN A 140 -6.29 20.83 11.21
N TYR A 141 -5.26 20.26 10.60
CA TYR A 141 -4.93 18.85 10.75
C TYR A 141 -3.94 18.56 11.87
N ALA A 142 -3.39 19.59 12.53
CA ALA A 142 -2.49 19.41 13.66
C ALA A 142 -3.25 18.87 14.88
N THR A 143 -2.57 18.02 15.66
CA THR A 143 -3.09 17.61 16.96
C THR A 143 -2.93 18.75 17.97
N PRO A 144 -3.93 19.06 18.80
CA PRO A 144 -3.82 20.10 19.83
C PRO A 144 -3.03 19.65 21.06
N VAL A 145 -2.74 18.35 21.15
CA VAL A 145 -2.06 17.70 22.27
C VAL A 145 -1.01 16.72 21.76
N ASP A 146 -0.05 16.38 22.62
CA ASP A 146 0.87 15.29 22.33
C ASP A 146 0.11 13.96 22.28
N THR A 147 0.44 13.17 21.26
CA THR A 147 -0.18 11.86 21.04
C THR A 147 0.88 10.85 20.63
N SER A 148 0.57 9.57 20.75
CA SER A 148 1.47 8.49 20.40
C SER A 148 0.73 7.39 19.65
N VAL A 149 1.44 6.72 18.75
CA VAL A 149 0.98 5.52 18.04
C VAL A 149 2.08 4.46 18.11
N PHE A 150 1.70 3.23 18.44
CA PHE A 150 2.62 2.12 18.61
C PHE A 150 2.45 1.12 17.47
N PHE A 151 3.57 0.64 16.92
CA PHE A 151 3.59 -0.38 15.87
C PHE A 151 4.40 -1.57 16.36
N ARG A 152 3.91 -2.78 16.09
CA ARG A 152 4.62 -4.04 16.36
C ARG A 152 4.26 -5.08 15.31
N ASN A 153 5.07 -6.14 15.22
CA ASN A 153 4.84 -7.27 14.32
C ASN A 153 4.66 -6.85 12.85
N VAL A 154 5.44 -5.85 12.40
CA VAL A 154 5.43 -5.39 11.02
C VAL A 154 6.09 -6.44 10.14
N GLN A 155 5.34 -6.96 9.18
CA GLN A 155 5.76 -8.04 8.31
C GLN A 155 5.47 -7.67 6.86
N LEU A 156 6.36 -8.08 5.96
CA LEU A 156 6.17 -8.01 4.51
C LEU A 156 6.46 -9.38 3.94
N SER A 157 5.47 -9.99 3.31
CA SER A 157 5.59 -11.26 2.60
C SER A 157 5.32 -11.02 1.13
N VAL A 158 6.05 -11.74 0.27
CA VAL A 158 5.89 -11.65 -1.18
C VAL A 158 5.41 -12.99 -1.71
N GLY A 159 4.50 -12.94 -2.69
CA GLY A 159 4.16 -14.11 -3.50
C GLY A 159 5.15 -14.27 -4.66
N GLU A 160 4.68 -14.87 -5.75
CA GLU A 160 5.45 -14.97 -6.99
C GLU A 160 5.91 -13.57 -7.46
N PRO A 161 7.23 -13.34 -7.63
CA PRO A 161 7.72 -12.06 -8.10
C PRO A 161 7.18 -11.73 -9.50
N ALA A 162 6.63 -10.52 -9.65
CA ALA A 162 6.24 -10.04 -10.97
C ALA A 162 7.48 -9.87 -11.86
N ARG A 163 7.36 -10.29 -13.12
CA ARG A 163 8.39 -10.03 -14.13
C ARG A 163 8.22 -8.59 -14.64
N LEU A 164 9.31 -7.82 -14.59
CA LEU A 164 9.33 -6.47 -15.14
C LEU A 164 9.82 -6.52 -16.60
N TYR A 165 9.16 -5.76 -17.47
CA TYR A 165 9.42 -5.72 -18.90
C TYR A 165 9.07 -4.35 -19.47
N GLU A 166 9.67 -4.02 -20.62
CA GLU A 166 9.41 -2.75 -21.32
C GLU A 166 8.03 -2.75 -22.00
N GLY A 167 7.34 -1.61 -21.94
CA GLY A 167 6.09 -1.35 -22.67
C GLY A 167 4.80 -1.75 -21.95
N ASN A 168 3.72 -1.76 -22.73
CA ASN A 168 2.35 -2.12 -22.33
C ASN A 168 1.99 -3.47 -22.97
N GLY A 169 1.17 -4.29 -22.33
CA GLY A 169 1.00 -5.71 -22.70
C GLY A 169 1.60 -6.60 -21.61
N GLY A 170 1.31 -7.90 -21.59
CA GLY A 170 1.61 -8.74 -20.41
C GLY A 170 3.06 -9.21 -20.35
N SER A 171 3.42 -9.94 -19.29
CA SER A 171 4.71 -10.65 -19.15
C SER A 171 4.97 -11.67 -20.27
N ALA A 172 3.95 -11.97 -21.09
CA ALA A 172 4.01 -12.82 -22.28
C ALA A 172 4.16 -12.04 -23.60
N ALA A 173 4.01 -10.71 -23.60
CA ALA A 173 4.35 -9.88 -24.75
C ALA A 173 5.88 -9.82 -24.86
N GLY A 174 6.43 -10.07 -26.05
CA GLY A 174 7.87 -10.25 -26.31
C GLY A 174 8.78 -9.04 -26.09
N GLY A 175 8.51 -8.19 -25.10
CA GLY A 175 9.37 -7.11 -24.66
C GLY A 175 10.63 -7.62 -23.96
N LYS A 176 11.67 -6.79 -23.94
CA LYS A 176 12.92 -7.11 -23.22
C LYS A 176 12.61 -7.19 -21.71
N ILE A 177 12.97 -8.32 -21.09
CA ILE A 177 12.87 -8.51 -19.63
C ILE A 177 13.98 -7.67 -18.97
N VAL A 178 13.60 -6.73 -18.11
CA VAL A 178 14.56 -5.77 -17.51
C VAL A 178 15.04 -6.21 -16.12
N GLY A 179 14.50 -7.32 -15.58
CA GLY A 179 15.00 -7.86 -14.33
C GLY A 179 14.45 -9.23 -13.98
N SER A 180 15.33 -10.23 -13.97
CA SER A 180 15.15 -11.43 -13.15
C SER A 180 16.28 -11.43 -12.13
N ARG A 181 16.02 -11.01 -10.89
CA ARG A 181 16.91 -11.42 -9.81
C ARG A 181 16.56 -12.87 -9.50
N ALA A 182 17.51 -13.77 -9.74
CA ALA A 182 17.38 -15.17 -9.34
C ALA A 182 16.95 -15.23 -7.87
N VAL A 183 15.81 -15.87 -7.61
CA VAL A 183 15.38 -16.17 -6.24
C VAL A 183 16.29 -17.27 -5.74
N GLY A 184 17.38 -16.89 -5.06
CA GLY A 184 18.03 -17.80 -4.12
C GLY A 184 17.03 -18.06 -3.01
N THR A 185 16.72 -19.31 -2.74
CA THR A 185 15.91 -19.76 -1.61
C THR A 185 16.61 -19.35 -0.31
N THR A 186 16.33 -18.15 0.19
CA THR A 186 16.76 -17.77 1.54
C THR A 186 15.78 -18.40 2.51
N ALA A 187 16.15 -19.55 3.08
CA ALA A 187 15.47 -20.09 4.25
C ALA A 187 15.50 -19.03 5.36
N VAL A 188 14.32 -18.61 5.81
CA VAL A 188 14.20 -17.73 6.98
C VAL A 188 14.56 -18.57 8.20
N VAL A 189 15.77 -18.40 8.72
CA VAL A 189 16.14 -18.95 10.04
C VAL A 189 15.64 -17.97 11.08
N SER A 190 14.55 -18.33 11.77
CA SER A 190 14.11 -17.63 12.97
C SER A 190 15.14 -17.83 14.08
N VAL A 191 15.94 -16.81 14.38
CA VAL A 191 16.79 -16.80 15.57
C VAL A 191 15.93 -16.44 16.78
N PHE A 192 15.57 -17.46 17.58
CA PHE A 192 15.05 -17.23 18.92
C PHE A 192 16.21 -16.83 19.84
N VAL A 193 16.25 -15.56 20.24
CA VAL A 193 17.09 -15.14 21.36
C VAL A 193 16.33 -15.44 22.64
N ALA A 194 16.67 -16.54 23.31
CA ALA A 194 16.26 -16.79 24.68
C ALA A 194 17.14 -15.97 25.62
N LEU A 195 16.59 -14.90 26.20
CA LEU A 195 17.21 -14.19 27.31
C LEU A 195 17.05 -15.07 28.56
N LEU A 196 18.09 -15.82 28.90
CA LEU A 196 18.25 -16.44 30.22
C LEU A 196 18.54 -15.34 31.23
N GLY A 197 17.54 -14.99 32.03
CA GLY A 197 17.71 -14.16 33.22
C GLY A 197 18.57 -14.89 34.25
N VAL A 198 19.72 -14.32 34.58
CA VAL A 198 20.53 -14.75 35.73
C VAL A 198 19.95 -14.03 36.96
N PHE A 199 19.30 -14.79 37.84
CA PHE A 199 18.99 -14.36 39.19
C PHE A 199 20.28 -14.41 40.02
N PHE A 200 20.66 -13.29 40.63
CA PHE A 200 21.54 -13.30 41.79
C PHE A 200 20.66 -13.21 43.04
N SER A 201 20.83 -14.20 43.91
CA SER A 201 20.36 -14.24 45.30
C SER A 201 21.02 -13.18 46.16
#